data_AF-K2A8K4-F1
#
_entry.id   AF-K2A8K4-F1
#
_cell.length_a   1.000
_cell.length_b   1.000
_cell.length_c   1.000
_cell.angle_alpha   90.00
_cell.angle_beta   90.00
_cell.angle_gamma   90.00
#
_symmetry.space_group_name_H-M   'P 1'
#
loop_
_entity.id
_entity.type
_entity.pdbx_description
1 polymer ?
#
loop_
_entity_poly.entity_id
_entity_poly.type
_entity_poly.pdbx_seq_one_letter_code
_entity_poly.pdbx_strand_id
1 'polypeptide(L)'
;MAEERRSGEIGVIPIDANFSPVVSVNYKVEATRVGRLTNYDKLTLEVTTDGTIKPSQAVKQAAKILVDHFSIIHQPPVAGKRQKVAEKTPISDDLLKTSLEELDLPVRLTNSLKSGKVETIGDFLAKDRKDLLKMKNMGPKSINLVEEKLKEKGISVK
;
A
#
# COMPACT_ATOMS: atom_id res chain seq x y z
N MET A 1 21.59 24.64 -2.30
CA MET A 1 21.35 24.02 -0.98
C MET A 1 22.42 22.97 -0.75
N ALA A 2 23.60 23.43 -0.31
CA ALA A 2 24.65 22.56 0.19
C ALA A 2 24.85 23.00 1.65
N GLU A 3 23.98 22.50 2.52
CA GLU A 3 24.26 22.56 3.96
C GLU A 3 25.42 21.59 4.20
N GLU A 4 26.53 22.09 4.75
CA GLU A 4 27.62 21.29 5.28
C GLU A 4 27.03 20.24 6.24
N ARG A 5 26.93 18.99 5.77
CA ARG A 5 26.65 17.85 6.65
C ARG A 5 27.88 17.65 7.52
N ARG A 6 27.97 18.36 8.64
CA ARG A 6 28.98 18.13 9.66
C ARG A 6 28.74 16.73 10.24
N SER A 7 29.49 15.75 9.74
CA SER A 7 29.59 14.44 10.36
C SER A 7 30.13 14.63 11.78
N GLY A 8 29.39 14.15 12.79
CA GLY A 8 29.79 14.26 14.20
C GLY A 8 30.94 13.34 14.60
N GLU A 9 31.40 12.47 13.70
CA GLU A 9 32.47 11.51 13.93
C GLU A 9 33.68 11.80 13.04
N ILE A 10 34.86 11.86 13.66
CA ILE A 10 36.15 12.01 12.98
C ILE A 10 36.42 10.76 12.14
N GLY A 11 36.72 10.93 10.86
CA GLY A 11 37.04 9.83 9.93
C GLY A 11 35.91 9.40 9.00
N VAL A 12 34.73 10.03 9.07
CA VAL A 12 33.64 9.78 8.13
C VAL A 12 33.62 10.84 7.04
N ILE A 13 33.70 10.41 5.78
CA ILE A 13 33.53 11.28 4.61
C ILE A 13 32.15 10.96 4.01
N PRO A 14 31.13 11.81 4.23
CA PRO A 14 29.82 11.59 3.64
C PRO A 14 29.91 11.76 2.12
N ILE A 15 29.52 10.73 1.39
CA ILE A 15 29.32 10.79 -0.05
C ILE A 15 27.83 10.91 -0.36
N ASP A 16 27.48 11.57 -1.46
CA ASP A 16 26.11 11.57 -1.94
C ASP A 16 25.77 10.20 -2.52
N ALA A 17 24.59 9.71 -2.17
CA ALA A 17 24.11 8.44 -2.68
C ALA A 17 23.42 8.64 -4.03
N ASN A 18 23.83 7.84 -5.01
CA ASN A 18 23.12 7.71 -6.27
C ASN A 18 22.15 6.53 -6.17
N PHE A 19 20.86 6.84 -6.01
CA PHE A 19 19.79 5.84 -5.93
C PHE A 19 19.03 5.66 -7.26
N SER A 20 19.52 6.26 -8.36
CA SER A 20 18.88 6.12 -9.66
C SER A 20 19.41 4.89 -10.41
N PRO A 21 18.56 3.87 -10.66
CA PRO A 21 18.95 2.72 -11.49
C PRO A 21 18.89 3.03 -13.00
N VAL A 22 18.40 4.22 -13.38
CA VAL A 22 18.33 4.66 -14.78
C VAL A 22 19.53 5.54 -15.10
N VAL A 23 20.27 5.18 -16.15
CA VAL A 23 21.51 5.85 -16.58
C VAL A 23 21.23 6.89 -17.66
N SER A 24 20.40 6.56 -18.66
CA SER A 24 20.09 7.46 -19.77
C SER A 24 18.72 7.15 -20.36
N VAL A 25 18.05 8.20 -20.86
CA VAL A 25 16.76 8.12 -21.53
C VAL A 25 16.77 9.05 -22.73
N ASN A 26 16.42 8.52 -23.91
CA ASN A 26 16.21 9.28 -25.13
C ASN A 26 14.80 9.01 -25.69
N TYR A 27 14.27 9.96 -26.45
CA TYR A 27 12.99 9.81 -27.12
C TYR A 27 13.03 10.40 -28.53
N LYS A 28 12.23 9.80 -29.43
CA LYS A 28 12.02 10.29 -30.80
C LYS A 28 10.55 10.18 -31.17
N VAL A 29 10.00 11.25 -31.74
CA VAL A 29 8.62 11.29 -32.25
C VAL A 29 8.68 11.40 -33.77
N GLU A 30 7.97 10.52 -34.45
CA GLU A 30 7.91 10.47 -35.91
C GLU A 30 6.46 10.30 -36.36
N ALA A 31 6.04 11.00 -37.41
CA ALA A 31 4.71 10.79 -38.00
C ALA A 31 4.63 9.38 -38.59
N THR A 32 3.54 8.66 -38.31
CA THR A 32 3.37 7.29 -38.76
C THR A 32 2.00 7.08 -39.41
N ARG A 33 1.97 6.32 -40.51
CA ARG A 33 0.73 5.90 -41.15
C ARG A 33 0.30 4.57 -40.54
N VAL A 34 -0.87 4.55 -39.93
CA VAL A 34 -1.49 3.32 -39.41
C VAL A 34 -2.67 2.95 -40.31
N GLY A 35 -2.47 1.95 -41.16
CA GLY A 35 -3.46 1.54 -42.16
C GLY A 35 -3.77 2.65 -43.16
N ARG A 36 -5.02 3.16 -43.17
CA ARG A 36 -5.46 4.26 -44.06
C ARG A 36 -5.37 5.65 -43.42
N LEU A 37 -5.10 5.74 -42.12
CA LEU A 37 -5.03 7.00 -41.36
C LEU A 37 -3.56 7.45 -41.20
N THR A 38 -3.29 8.74 -41.46
CA THR A 38 -1.94 9.33 -41.43
C THR A 38 -1.70 10.28 -40.27
N ASN A 39 -2.65 10.42 -39.35
CA ASN A 39 -2.63 11.40 -38.26
C ASN A 39 -2.12 10.84 -36.93
N TYR A 40 -1.34 9.75 -36.96
CA TYR A 40 -0.77 9.16 -35.76
C TYR A 40 0.71 9.52 -35.64
N ASP A 41 1.17 9.70 -34.41
CA ASP A 41 2.57 9.85 -34.08
C ASP A 41 3.09 8.57 -33.44
N LYS A 42 4.28 8.15 -33.85
CA LYS A 42 5.04 7.05 -33.25
C LYS A 42 6.08 7.64 -32.29
N LEU A 43 5.94 7.30 -31.02
CA LEU A 43 6.94 7.59 -29.98
C LEU A 43 7.86 6.38 -29.81
N THR A 44 9.16 6.59 -29.97
CA THR A 44 10.20 5.62 -29.65
C THR A 44 10.97 6.09 -28.42
N LEU A 45 11.02 5.27 -27.37
CA LEU A 45 11.76 5.53 -26.13
C LEU A 45 12.93 4.56 -26.00
N GLU A 46 14.13 5.10 -25.84
CA GLU A 46 15.34 4.34 -25.56
C GLU A 46 15.75 4.59 -24.10
N VAL A 47 15.74 3.53 -23.29
CA VAL A 47 16.00 3.62 -21.84
C VAL A 47 17.13 2.66 -21.49
N THR A 48 18.20 3.21 -20.92
CA THR A 48 19.37 2.46 -20.45
C THR A 48 19.37 2.45 -18.93
N THR A 49 19.36 1.25 -18.35
CA THR A 49 19.42 1.00 -16.90
C THR A 49 20.74 0.34 -16.51
N ASP A 50 21.13 0.47 -15.25
CA ASP A 50 22.31 -0.18 -14.67
C ASP A 50 22.17 -1.70 -14.46
N GLY A 51 20.97 -2.25 -14.70
CA GLY A 51 20.64 -3.67 -14.56
C GLY A 51 19.89 -4.01 -13.26
N THR A 52 19.79 -3.08 -12.31
CA THR A 52 19.05 -3.25 -11.05
C THR A 52 17.55 -3.44 -11.28
N ILE A 53 17.00 -2.75 -12.29
CA ILE A 53 15.61 -2.91 -12.74
C ILE A 53 15.55 -3.07 -14.25
N LYS A 54 14.52 -3.76 -14.75
CA LYS A 54 14.27 -3.82 -16.19
C LYS A 54 13.76 -2.46 -16.70
N PRO A 55 14.17 -1.99 -17.90
CA PRO A 55 13.67 -0.73 -18.46
C PRO A 55 12.14 -0.65 -18.55
N SER A 56 11.48 -1.78 -18.84
CA SER A 56 10.02 -1.86 -18.88
C SER A 56 9.36 -1.62 -17.52
N GLN A 57 9.99 -2.03 -16.42
CA GLN A 57 9.50 -1.77 -15.07
C GLN A 57 9.73 -0.31 -14.67
N ALA A 58 10.88 0.26 -15.04
CA ALA A 58 11.19 1.66 -14.81
C ALA A 58 10.13 2.58 -15.45
N VAL A 59 9.78 2.33 -16.71
CA VAL A 59 8.75 3.11 -17.42
C VAL A 59 7.37 2.94 -16.79
N LYS A 60 7.00 1.73 -16.34
CA LYS A 60 5.73 1.50 -15.63
C LYS A 60 5.64 2.29 -14.32
N GLN A 61 6.72 2.31 -13.55
CA GLN A 61 6.78 3.10 -12.31
C GLN A 61 6.68 4.60 -12.61
N ALA A 62 7.41 5.08 -13.62
CA ALA A 62 7.33 6.48 -14.06
C ALA A 62 5.91 6.87 -14.50
N ALA A 63 5.23 6.02 -15.27
CA ALA A 63 3.85 6.23 -15.70
C ALA A 63 2.89 6.32 -14.50
N LYS A 64 3.06 5.46 -13.49
CA LYS A 64 2.27 5.51 -12.26
C LYS A 64 2.46 6.85 -11.52
N ILE A 65 3.71 7.26 -11.32
CA ILE A 65 4.03 8.54 -10.65
C ILE A 65 3.40 9.71 -11.41
N LEU A 66 3.44 9.68 -12.74
CA LEU A 66 2.85 10.71 -13.59
C LEU A 66 1.32 10.78 -13.43
N VAL A 67 0.64 9.63 -13.41
CA VAL A 67 -0.81 9.56 -13.15
C VAL A 67 -1.14 10.09 -11.76
N ASP A 68 -0.36 9.72 -10.74
CA ASP A 68 -0.56 10.19 -9.36
C ASP A 68 -0.46 11.73 -9.28
N HIS A 69 0.48 12.35 -10.01
CA HIS A 69 0.59 13.81 -10.09
C HIS A 69 -0.58 14.44 -10.85
N PHE A 70 -1.02 13.86 -11.97
CA PHE A 70 -2.19 14.35 -12.69
C PHE A 70 -3.48 14.22 -11.88
N SER A 71 -3.58 13.22 -11.01
CA SER A 71 -4.71 13.05 -10.10
C SER A 71 -4.89 14.24 -9.17
N ILE A 72 -3.81 14.89 -8.74
CA ILE A 72 -3.86 16.11 -7.92
C ILE A 72 -4.47 17.27 -8.72
N ILE A 73 -4.23 17.34 -10.02
CA ILE A 73 -4.78 18.38 -10.89
C ILE A 73 -6.26 18.12 -11.17
N HIS A 74 -6.61 16.85 -11.44
CA HIS A 74 -7.99 16.45 -11.69
C HIS A 74 -8.87 16.58 -10.44
N GLN A 75 -8.32 16.27 -9.26
CA GLN A 75 -8.98 16.37 -7.96
C GLN A 75 -8.07 17.15 -7.01
N PRO A 76 -8.10 18.50 -7.06
CA PRO A 76 -7.29 19.31 -6.17
C PRO A 76 -7.65 19.00 -4.71
N PRO A 77 -6.68 18.62 -3.87
CA PRO A 77 -6.94 18.42 -2.47
C PRO A 77 -7.34 19.77 -1.87
N VAL A 78 -8.59 19.87 -1.43
CA VAL A 78 -9.09 21.04 -0.71
C VAL A 78 -8.15 21.29 0.48
N ALA A 79 -7.59 22.50 0.53
CA ALA A 79 -6.59 22.93 1.50
C ALA A 79 -7.06 22.59 2.93
N GLY A 80 -6.50 21.52 3.50
CA GLY A 80 -6.89 21.05 4.84
C GLY A 80 -6.54 19.60 5.15
N LYS A 81 -6.41 18.73 4.13
CA LYS A 81 -5.90 17.37 4.32
C LYS A 81 -4.56 17.20 3.63
N ARG A 82 -3.47 17.61 4.30
CA ARG A 82 -2.16 17.01 4.05
C ARG A 82 -2.33 15.51 4.31
N GLN A 83 -2.48 14.72 3.25
CA GLN A 83 -2.31 13.27 3.34
C GLN A 83 -0.89 13.04 3.82
N LYS A 84 -0.75 12.72 5.11
CA LYS A 84 0.42 11.99 5.60
C LYS A 84 0.56 10.79 4.68
N VAL A 85 1.74 10.63 4.10
CA VAL A 85 2.16 9.42 3.39
C VAL A 85 1.93 8.25 4.36
N ALA A 86 0.81 7.57 4.18
CA ALA A 86 0.41 6.46 5.03
C ALA A 86 1.13 5.22 4.51
N GLU A 87 2.17 4.85 5.25
CA GLU A 87 2.61 3.47 5.33
C GLU A 87 1.40 2.56 5.59
N LYS A 88 1.36 1.45 4.85
CA LYS A 88 0.55 0.23 5.05
C LYS A 88 -0.94 0.36 4.71
N THR A 89 -1.29 -0.35 3.65
CA THR A 89 -2.59 -0.97 3.34
C THR A 89 -3.76 -0.47 4.17
N PRO A 90 -4.63 0.41 3.62
CA PRO A 90 -5.89 0.69 4.27
C PRO A 90 -6.73 -0.58 4.21
N ILE A 91 -6.86 -1.26 5.33
CA ILE A 91 -8.05 -2.08 5.60
C ILE A 91 -9.21 -1.10 5.44
N SER A 92 -10.10 -1.36 4.48
CA SER A 92 -11.23 -0.49 4.17
C SER A 92 -12.01 -0.18 5.45
N ASP A 93 -12.27 1.11 5.73
CA ASP A 93 -13.08 1.54 6.89
C ASP A 93 -14.46 0.86 6.93
N ASP A 94 -14.98 0.39 5.79
CA ASP A 94 -16.20 -0.42 5.68
C ASP A 94 -16.05 -1.83 6.27
N LEU A 95 -14.89 -2.47 6.14
CA LEU A 95 -14.65 -3.81 6.70
C LEU A 95 -14.53 -3.75 8.23
N LEU A 96 -14.01 -2.66 8.79
CA LEU A 96 -13.88 -2.48 10.23
C LEU A 96 -15.25 -2.32 10.92
N LYS A 97 -16.25 -1.78 10.22
CA LYS A 97 -17.63 -1.62 10.69
C LYS A 97 -18.50 -2.84 10.47
N THR A 98 -18.03 -3.81 9.69
CA THR A 98 -18.78 -5.04 9.44
C THR A 98 -18.95 -5.80 10.76
N SER A 99 -20.18 -6.22 11.04
CA SER A 99 -20.50 -6.97 12.25
C SER A 99 -19.81 -8.33 12.21
N LEU A 100 -19.26 -8.75 13.34
CA LEU A 100 -18.64 -10.06 13.48
C LEU A 100 -19.65 -11.20 13.29
N GLU A 101 -20.95 -10.90 13.40
CA GLU A 101 -22.06 -11.82 13.13
C GLU A 101 -22.18 -12.18 11.63
N GLU A 102 -21.62 -11.37 10.72
CA GLU A 102 -21.56 -11.68 9.27
C GLU A 102 -20.39 -12.60 8.90
N LEU A 103 -19.49 -12.87 9.84
CA LEU A 103 -18.57 -13.99 9.74
C LEU A 103 -19.37 -15.19 10.24
N ASP A 104 -19.60 -16.16 9.36
CA ASP A 104 -20.33 -17.41 9.63
C ASP A 104 -19.62 -18.27 10.70
N LEU A 105 -19.63 -17.77 11.94
CA LEU A 105 -18.93 -18.29 13.09
C LEU A 105 -19.89 -19.20 13.87
N PRO A 106 -19.38 -20.28 14.49
CA PRO A 106 -20.18 -21.10 15.37
C PRO A 106 -20.87 -20.27 16.47
N VAL A 107 -22.15 -20.56 16.76
CA VAL A 107 -23.01 -19.84 17.74
C VAL A 107 -22.36 -19.66 19.13
N ARG A 108 -21.44 -20.57 19.50
CA ARG A 108 -20.66 -20.49 20.74
C ARG A 108 -19.65 -19.35 20.73
N LEU A 109 -19.04 -19.06 19.58
CA LEU A 109 -18.05 -17.99 19.40
C LEU A 109 -18.72 -16.63 19.30
N THR A 110 -19.81 -16.51 18.53
CA THR A 110 -20.58 -15.26 18.42
C THR A 110 -21.08 -14.79 19.80
N ASN A 111 -21.64 -15.69 20.61
CA ASN A 111 -22.09 -15.37 21.97
C ASN A 111 -20.96 -15.01 22.93
N SER A 112 -19.78 -15.63 22.75
CA SER A 112 -18.60 -15.34 23.57
C SER A 112 -17.97 -13.98 23.21
N LEU A 113 -17.96 -13.62 21.92
CA LEU A 113 -17.50 -12.32 21.40
C LEU A 113 -18.45 -11.20 21.84
N LYS A 114 -19.77 -11.44 21.75
CA LYS A 114 -20.81 -10.51 22.21
C LYS A 114 -20.76 -10.26 23.72
N SER A 115 -20.56 -11.32 24.52
CA SER A 115 -20.34 -11.19 25.97
C SER A 115 -19.08 -10.39 26.32
N GLY A 116 -18.09 -10.43 25.42
CA GLY A 116 -16.83 -9.71 25.52
C GLY A 116 -16.86 -8.25 25.06
N LYS A 117 -18.04 -7.71 24.65
CA LYS A 117 -18.18 -6.40 24.00
C LYS A 117 -17.32 -6.29 22.74
N VAL A 118 -17.32 -7.32 21.92
CA VAL A 118 -16.66 -7.35 20.60
C VAL A 118 -17.75 -7.61 19.56
N GLU A 119 -18.27 -6.54 18.96
CA GLU A 119 -19.38 -6.62 18.00
C GLU A 119 -18.90 -6.42 16.57
N THR A 120 -17.82 -5.67 16.37
CA THR A 120 -17.26 -5.37 15.05
C THR A 120 -15.90 -6.03 14.83
N ILE A 121 -15.51 -6.19 13.56
CA ILE A 121 -14.16 -6.65 13.21
C ILE A 121 -13.09 -5.67 13.74
N GLY A 122 -13.39 -4.37 13.77
CA GLY A 122 -12.52 -3.36 14.38
C GLY A 122 -12.26 -3.60 15.87
N ASP A 123 -13.29 -3.95 16.65
CA ASP A 123 -13.15 -4.24 18.09
C ASP A 123 -12.31 -5.51 18.34
N PHE A 124 -12.39 -6.48 17.44
CA PHE A 124 -11.60 -7.71 17.54
C PHE A 124 -10.11 -7.43 17.29
N LEU A 125 -9.78 -6.63 16.27
CA LEU A 125 -8.41 -6.23 15.95
C LEU A 125 -7.78 -5.30 17.00
N ALA A 126 -8.60 -4.52 17.71
CA ALA A 126 -8.15 -3.62 18.77
C ALA A 126 -7.80 -4.35 20.08
N LYS A 127 -8.24 -5.59 20.26
CA LYS A 127 -8.00 -6.37 21.49
C LYS A 127 -6.81 -7.31 21.34
N ASP A 128 -5.93 -7.30 22.34
CA ASP A 128 -4.81 -8.23 22.41
C ASP A 128 -5.26 -9.68 22.64
N ARG A 129 -4.52 -10.62 22.06
CA ARG A 129 -4.74 -12.07 22.19
C ARG A 129 -4.87 -12.53 23.65
N LYS A 130 -4.15 -11.89 24.56
CA LYS A 130 -4.20 -12.18 26.01
C LYS A 130 -5.54 -11.83 26.64
N ASP A 131 -6.19 -10.78 26.16
CA ASP A 131 -7.49 -10.35 26.67
C ASP A 131 -8.63 -11.15 26.03
N LEU A 132 -8.44 -11.60 24.78
CA LEU A 132 -9.38 -12.54 24.14
C LEU A 132 -9.44 -13.88 24.89
N LEU A 133 -8.32 -14.37 25.40
CA LEU A 133 -8.24 -15.61 26.21
C LEU A 133 -8.90 -15.51 27.59
N LYS A 134 -9.05 -14.30 28.14
CA LYS A 134 -9.74 -14.09 29.43
C LYS A 134 -11.27 -14.11 29.28
N MET A 135 -11.78 -14.05 28.06
CA MET A 135 -13.22 -14.07 27.82
C MET A 135 -13.79 -15.47 28.06
N LYS A 136 -15.02 -15.50 28.59
CA LYS A 136 -15.74 -16.74 28.88
C LYS A 136 -15.86 -17.58 27.61
N ASN A 137 -15.43 -18.85 27.68
CA ASN A 137 -15.48 -19.83 26.57
C ASN A 137 -14.58 -19.53 25.36
N MET A 138 -13.55 -18.67 25.49
CA MET A 138 -12.54 -18.46 24.47
C MET A 138 -11.27 -19.29 24.70
N GLY A 139 -11.13 -20.36 23.93
CA GLY A 139 -9.92 -21.19 23.91
C GLY A 139 -8.96 -20.82 22.78
N PRO A 140 -7.70 -21.32 22.81
CA PRO A 140 -6.72 -21.10 21.76
C PRO A 140 -7.18 -21.60 20.38
N LYS A 141 -7.97 -22.68 20.34
CA LYS A 141 -8.59 -23.19 19.11
C LYS A 141 -9.68 -22.26 18.56
N SER A 142 -10.44 -21.62 19.45
CA SER A 142 -11.50 -20.68 19.08
C SER A 142 -10.93 -19.41 18.45
N ILE A 143 -9.83 -18.89 18.99
CA ILE A 143 -9.15 -17.69 18.48
C ILE A 143 -8.57 -17.95 17.08
N ASN A 144 -7.90 -19.09 16.90
CA ASN A 144 -7.35 -19.46 15.60
C ASN A 144 -8.45 -19.59 14.52
N LEU A 145 -9.62 -20.12 14.86
CA LEU A 145 -10.74 -20.24 13.92
C LEU A 145 -11.27 -18.87 13.47
N VAL A 146 -11.31 -17.90 14.38
CA VAL A 146 -11.72 -16.52 14.05
C VAL A 146 -10.66 -15.86 13.16
N GLU A 147 -9.38 -16.02 13.47
CA GLU A 147 -8.27 -15.51 12.63
C GLU A 147 -8.30 -16.12 11.21
N GLU A 148 -8.61 -17.41 11.08
CA GLU A 148 -8.73 -18.09 9.79
C GLU A 148 -9.89 -17.54 8.95
N LYS A 149 -11.06 -17.33 9.57
CA LYS A 149 -12.23 -16.73 8.91
C LYS A 149 -12.01 -15.26 8.54
N LEU A 150 -11.23 -14.52 9.32
CA LEU A 150 -10.82 -13.15 9.00
C LEU A 150 -9.84 -13.12 7.82
N LYS A 151 -8.91 -14.08 7.75
CA LYS A 151 -8.01 -14.24 6.61
C LYS A 151 -8.76 -14.60 5.32
N GLU A 152 -9.79 -15.45 5.39
CA GLU A 152 -10.66 -15.77 4.24
C GLU A 152 -11.34 -14.51 3.67
N LYS A 153 -11.74 -13.55 4.52
CA LYS A 153 -12.30 -12.26 4.08
C LYS A 153 -11.23 -11.20 3.74
N GLY A 154 -9.95 -11.56 3.69
CA GLY A 154 -8.85 -10.68 3.28
C GLY A 154 -8.30 -9.77 4.38
N ILE A 155 -8.61 -10.05 5.66
CA ILE A 155 -8.16 -9.27 6.81
C ILE A 155 -7.03 -10.01 7.53
N SER A 156 -5.81 -9.53 7.37
CA SER A 156 -4.64 -10.09 8.06
C SER A 156 -4.56 -9.56 9.49
N VAL A 157 -4.90 -10.42 10.44
CA VAL A 157 -4.65 -10.20 11.87
C VAL A 157 -3.15 -10.32 12.15
N LYS A 158 -2.61 -9.47 13.02
CA LYS A 158 -1.18 -9.36 13.34
C LYS A 158 -0.80 -10.14 14.59
#